data_AF-A0A969FQ44-F1
#
_entry.id   AF-A0A969FQ44-F1
#
_cell.length_a   1.000
_cell.length_b   1.000
_cell.length_c   1.000
_cell.angle_alpha   90.00
_cell.angle_beta   90.00
_cell.angle_gamma   90.00
#
_symmetry.space_group_name_H-M   'P 1'
#
loop_
_entity.id
_entity.type
_entity.pdbx_description
1 polymer ?
#
loop_
_entity_poly.entity_id
_entity_poly.type
_entity_poly.pdbx_seq_one_letter_code
_entity_poly.pdbx_strand_id
1 'polypeptide(L)'
;MATARRALFRGERLRPLGGKPGRSDRLAPAHAEHGCRLGCRGPFDPAQNIAAGSRHLRWLYDLFDEVPEQDRLAFALAAYNFGLGHLEDARQLAAERGLDVNRWAGHVETVLPLLEDESIAAGLRHGGARGNVTLRYVTHVLGVYRSFSDKDAIASAALPISGS
;
A
#
# COMPACT_ATOMS: atom_id res chain seq x y z
N MET A 1 -7.06 25.37 -31.37
CA MET A 1 -7.94 26.15 -30.45
C MET A 1 -8.35 25.21 -29.32
N ALA A 2 -7.55 25.11 -28.25
CA ALA A 2 -7.78 25.72 -26.93
C ALA A 2 -9.21 25.46 -26.41
N THR A 3 -9.43 24.75 -25.30
CA THR A 3 -9.18 25.28 -23.95
C THR A 3 -9.32 24.17 -22.89
N ALA A 4 -8.28 24.00 -22.07
CA ALA A 4 -8.29 23.21 -20.83
C ALA A 4 -8.91 24.03 -19.68
N ARG A 5 -9.53 23.38 -18.69
CA ARG A 5 -9.84 24.01 -17.41
C ARG A 5 -9.43 23.14 -16.22
N ARG A 6 -8.26 23.52 -15.72
CA ARG A 6 -7.54 23.16 -14.50
C ARG A 6 -8.26 23.76 -13.28
N ALA A 7 -8.63 22.96 -12.30
CA ALA A 7 -9.11 23.44 -11.01
C ALA A 7 -7.90 23.69 -10.08
N LEU A 8 -7.70 24.96 -9.70
CA LEU A 8 -6.67 25.42 -8.79
C LEU A 8 -7.21 25.40 -7.36
N PHE A 9 -6.61 24.57 -6.50
CA PHE A 9 -6.74 24.72 -5.05
C PHE A 9 -5.99 25.99 -4.63
N ARG A 10 -6.72 26.94 -4.06
CA ARG A 10 -6.25 28.27 -3.66
C ARG A 10 -5.64 28.16 -2.25
N GLY A 11 -4.35 28.44 -2.14
CA GLY A 11 -3.67 28.63 -0.86
C GLY A 11 -4.05 29.96 -0.23
N GLU A 12 -4.43 29.93 1.04
CA GLU A 12 -4.46 31.11 1.89
C GLU A 12 -3.46 30.99 3.04
N ARG A 13 -2.80 32.13 3.26
CA ARG A 13 -1.62 32.35 4.08
C ARG A 13 -1.96 32.39 5.57
N LEU A 14 -1.16 31.68 6.36
CA LEU A 14 -1.01 31.88 7.79
C LEU A 14 -0.25 33.18 8.08
N ARG A 15 -0.66 33.89 9.16
CA ARG A 15 0.19 34.78 9.94
C ARG A 15 0.14 34.41 11.43
N PRO A 16 1.20 34.71 12.20
CA PRO A 16 1.62 33.89 13.32
C PRO A 16 1.23 34.49 14.68
N LEU A 17 1.09 33.63 15.69
CA LEU A 17 1.25 34.03 17.09
C LEU A 17 2.52 33.37 17.63
N GLY A 18 3.40 34.21 18.15
CA GLY A 18 4.75 33.87 18.56
C GLY A 18 4.82 33.10 19.88
N GLY A 19 5.93 32.38 20.00
CA GLY A 19 6.43 31.76 21.23
C GLY A 19 7.60 30.86 20.86
N LYS A 20 8.84 31.32 21.05
CA LYS A 20 10.02 30.44 20.96
C LYS A 20 10.23 29.75 22.29
N PRO A 21 10.45 28.43 22.28
CA PRO A 21 11.47 27.86 23.15
C PRO A 21 12.46 26.97 22.38
N GLY A 22 13.70 26.99 22.88
CA GLY A 22 14.57 25.82 23.08
C GLY A 22 14.88 24.90 21.90
N ARG A 23 16.14 24.89 21.50
CA ARG A 23 16.73 23.92 20.57
C ARG A 23 17.03 22.60 21.30
N SER A 24 16.01 21.77 21.49
CA SER A 24 16.07 20.33 21.78
C SER A 24 14.66 19.96 22.24
N ASP A 25 13.93 19.18 21.44
CA ASP A 25 12.63 18.53 21.71
C ASP A 25 11.71 18.69 20.50
N ARG A 26 11.82 17.76 19.55
CA ARG A 26 10.78 17.49 18.56
C ARG A 26 10.74 16.00 18.26
N LEU A 27 10.54 15.20 19.31
CA LEU A 27 9.90 13.90 19.20
C LEU A 27 8.39 14.18 19.34
N ALA A 28 7.62 13.99 18.27
CA ALA A 28 6.17 14.07 18.34
C ALA A 28 5.61 12.70 18.77
N PRO A 29 4.84 12.60 19.87
CA PRO A 29 4.04 11.42 20.17
C PRO A 29 2.57 11.70 19.84
N ALA A 30 1.94 10.87 19.01
CA ALA A 30 0.48 10.67 19.01
C ALA A 30 0.09 9.64 17.93
N HIS A 31 0.34 8.35 18.20
CA HIS A 31 -0.52 7.20 17.84
C HIS A 31 -0.04 5.91 18.55
N ALA A 32 0.62 6.05 19.72
CA ALA A 32 1.13 4.93 20.53
C ALA A 32 0.52 4.87 21.94
N GLU A 33 -0.50 5.67 22.24
CA GLU A 33 -1.08 5.72 23.58
C GLU A 33 -2.60 5.61 23.51
N HIS A 34 -3.07 4.38 23.46
CA HIS A 34 -4.24 3.84 24.18
C HIS A 34 -4.38 2.37 23.76
N GLY A 35 -3.83 1.44 24.55
CA GLY A 35 -4.05 0.03 24.23
C GLY A 35 -3.26 -1.07 24.92
N CYS A 36 -2.73 -0.92 26.15
CA CYS A 36 -2.40 -2.12 26.94
C CYS A 36 -2.97 -2.02 28.35
N ARG A 37 -4.28 -2.25 28.43
CA ARG A 37 -4.98 -2.73 29.63
C ARG A 37 -5.11 -4.28 29.61
N LEU A 38 -4.41 -4.96 28.69
CA LEU A 38 -4.59 -6.39 28.37
C LEU A 38 -3.27 -7.21 28.25
N GLY A 39 -2.17 -6.80 28.89
CA GLY A 39 -1.02 -7.70 29.05
C GLY A 39 -0.19 -7.98 27.78
N CYS A 40 -0.04 -6.99 26.90
CA CYS A 40 0.83 -7.12 25.72
C CYS A 40 2.31 -7.25 26.16
N ARG A 41 2.88 -8.46 26.05
CA ARG A 41 4.31 -8.71 26.30
C ARG A 41 5.16 -8.29 25.10
N GLY A 42 5.28 -6.98 24.86
CA GLY A 42 6.24 -6.38 23.92
C GLY A 42 6.04 -6.69 22.42
N PRO A 43 6.74 -5.97 21.53
CA PRO A 43 6.65 -6.11 20.06
C PRO A 43 7.32 -7.37 19.52
N PHE A 44 7.73 -8.31 20.37
CA PHE A 44 8.52 -9.48 20.00
C PHE A 44 7.74 -10.80 20.07
N ASP A 45 6.46 -10.75 20.44
CA ASP A 45 5.58 -11.92 20.37
C ASP A 45 5.24 -12.23 18.90
N PRO A 46 5.69 -13.37 18.36
CA PRO A 46 5.45 -13.70 16.95
C PRO A 46 3.97 -13.82 16.60
N ALA A 47 3.15 -14.37 17.50
CA ALA A 47 1.73 -14.57 17.25
C ALA A 47 0.98 -13.23 17.21
N GLN A 48 1.30 -12.31 18.12
CA GLN A 48 0.73 -10.97 18.12
C GLN A 48 1.14 -10.17 16.88
N ASN A 49 2.40 -10.28 16.45
CA ASN A 49 2.89 -9.63 15.24
C ASN A 49 2.22 -10.16 13.97
N ILE A 50 2.09 -11.48 13.82
CA ILE A 50 1.37 -12.10 12.70
C ILE A 50 -0.08 -11.61 12.70
N ALA A 51 -0.76 -11.67 13.84
CA ALA A 51 -2.16 -11.24 13.94
C ALA A 51 -2.35 -9.75 13.60
N ALA A 52 -1.43 -8.88 14.04
CA ALA A 52 -1.45 -7.46 13.71
C ALA A 52 -1.21 -7.21 12.21
N GLY A 53 -0.20 -7.85 11.63
CA GLY A 53 0.10 -7.77 10.20
C GLY A 53 -1.04 -8.25 9.33
N SER A 54 -1.66 -9.40 9.67
CA SER A 54 -2.82 -9.93 8.95
C SER A 54 -4.03 -9.00 9.03
N ARG A 55 -4.32 -8.40 10.19
CA ARG A 55 -5.40 -7.41 10.31
C ARG A 55 -5.12 -6.16 9.47
N HIS A 56 -3.88 -5.67 9.46
CA HIS A 56 -3.51 -4.51 8.66
C HIS A 56 -3.63 -4.80 7.15
N LEU A 57 -3.15 -5.96 6.70
CA LEU A 57 -3.29 -6.38 5.30
C LEU A 57 -4.76 -6.56 4.90
N ARG A 58 -5.60 -7.13 5.79
CA ARG A 58 -7.05 -7.24 5.55
C ARG A 58 -7.69 -5.86 5.36
N TRP A 59 -7.37 -4.92 6.25
CA TRP A 59 -7.87 -3.56 6.14
C TRP A 59 -7.46 -2.89 4.82
N LEU A 60 -6.20 -3.07 4.38
CA LEU A 60 -5.76 -2.57 3.06
C LEU A 60 -6.50 -3.25 1.91
N TYR A 61 -6.72 -4.56 2.00
CA TYR A 61 -7.48 -5.29 0.99
C TYR A 61 -8.93 -4.77 0.91
N ASP A 62 -9.58 -4.52 2.04
CA ASP A 62 -10.93 -3.95 2.11
C ASP A 62 -11.02 -2.53 1.52
N LEU A 63 -9.93 -1.76 1.62
CA LEU A 63 -9.85 -0.41 1.08
C LEU A 63 -9.88 -0.38 -0.47
N PHE A 64 -9.52 -1.48 -1.13
CA PHE A 64 -9.48 -1.61 -2.59
C PHE A 64 -10.67 -2.40 -3.14
N ASP A 65 -11.88 -2.20 -2.59
CA ASP A 65 -13.07 -2.93 -3.02
C ASP A 65 -13.44 -2.67 -4.49
N GLU A 66 -13.06 -1.51 -5.03
CA GLU A 66 -13.23 -1.11 -6.42
C GLU A 66 -12.31 -1.85 -7.39
N VAL A 67 -11.21 -2.41 -6.89
CA VAL A 67 -10.28 -3.22 -7.68
C VAL A 67 -10.87 -4.63 -7.88
N PRO A 68 -10.83 -5.20 -9.10
CA PRO A 68 -11.25 -6.57 -9.34
C PRO A 68 -10.59 -7.56 -8.40
N GLU A 69 -11.35 -8.55 -7.95
CA GLU A 69 -10.93 -9.57 -6.97
C GLU A 69 -9.56 -10.17 -7.29
N GLN A 70 -9.31 -10.50 -8.56
CA GLN A 70 -8.06 -11.11 -9.03
C GLN A 70 -6.81 -10.24 -8.85
N ASP A 71 -6.96 -8.91 -8.78
CA ASP A 71 -5.87 -7.94 -8.63
C ASP A 71 -5.81 -7.34 -7.22
N ARG A 72 -6.91 -7.40 -6.45
CA ARG A 72 -7.06 -6.71 -5.17
C ARG A 72 -5.97 -7.05 -4.15
N LEU A 73 -5.57 -8.33 -4.09
CA LEU A 73 -4.47 -8.75 -3.20
C LEU A 73 -3.13 -8.10 -3.59
N ALA A 74 -2.87 -7.88 -4.88
CA ALA A 74 -1.64 -7.23 -5.33
C ALA A 74 -1.60 -5.76 -4.89
N PHE A 75 -2.71 -5.03 -5.01
CA PHE A 75 -2.85 -3.66 -4.51
C PHE A 75 -2.67 -3.58 -2.99
N ALA A 76 -3.29 -4.50 -2.24
CA ALA A 76 -3.14 -4.57 -0.79
C ALA A 76 -1.68 -4.80 -0.37
N LEU A 77 -0.99 -5.74 -1.02
CA LEU A 77 0.43 -6.01 -0.76
C LEU A 77 1.34 -4.84 -1.16
N ALA A 78 1.02 -4.17 -2.27
CA ALA A 78 1.74 -2.98 -2.69
C ALA A 78 1.58 -1.87 -1.67
N ALA A 79 0.37 -1.57 -1.22
CA ALA A 79 0.12 -0.55 -0.19
C ALA A 79 0.79 -0.92 1.15
N TYR A 80 0.84 -2.20 1.51
CA TYR A 80 1.49 -2.68 2.72
C TYR A 80 3.01 -2.42 2.71
N ASN A 81 3.67 -2.59 1.56
CA ASN A 81 5.11 -2.42 1.42
C ASN A 81 5.55 -1.01 1.02
N PHE A 82 4.79 -0.39 0.13
CA PHE A 82 5.10 0.89 -0.51
C PHE A 82 4.46 2.08 0.21
N GLY A 83 3.43 1.83 1.00
CA GLY A 83 2.56 2.85 1.56
C GLY A 83 1.42 3.22 0.61
N LEU A 84 0.26 3.51 1.19
CA LEU A 84 -0.95 3.88 0.43
C LEU A 84 -0.73 5.12 -0.45
N GLY A 85 -0.11 6.17 0.08
CA GLY A 85 0.11 7.42 -0.67
C GLY A 85 0.97 7.25 -1.91
N HIS A 86 2.03 6.44 -1.85
CA HIS A 86 2.85 6.16 -3.03
C HIS A 86 2.14 5.26 -4.04
N LEU A 87 1.27 4.35 -3.58
CA LEU A 87 0.42 3.58 -4.49
C LEU A 87 -0.63 4.46 -5.18
N GLU A 88 -1.19 5.45 -4.49
CA GLU A 88 -2.07 6.47 -5.09
C GLU A 88 -1.33 7.28 -6.16
N ASP A 89 -0.10 7.73 -5.86
CA ASP A 89 0.75 8.41 -6.84
C ASP A 89 1.03 7.52 -8.07
N ALA A 90 1.27 6.22 -7.85
CA ALA A 90 1.43 5.25 -8.94
C ALA A 90 0.14 5.07 -9.76
N ARG A 91 -1.04 5.03 -9.12
CA ARG A 91 -2.34 4.98 -9.83
C ARG A 91 -2.58 6.25 -10.64
N GLN A 92 -2.27 7.42 -10.10
CA GLN A 92 -2.34 8.68 -10.85
C GLN A 92 -1.42 8.64 -12.07
N LEU A 93 -0.18 8.20 -11.88
CA LEU A 93 0.82 8.09 -12.93
C LEU A 93 0.42 7.07 -14.01
N ALA A 94 -0.27 5.99 -13.62
CA ALA A 94 -0.86 5.01 -14.54
C ALA A 94 -1.98 5.64 -15.38
N ALA A 95 -2.86 6.42 -14.75
CA ALA A 95 -3.93 7.15 -15.45
C ALA A 95 -3.37 8.13 -16.49
N GLU A 96 -2.32 8.88 -16.13
CA GLU A 96 -1.63 9.82 -17.04
C GLU A 96 -1.04 9.10 -18.27
N ARG A 97 -0.72 7.81 -18.16
CA ARG A 97 -0.23 6.97 -19.26
C ARG A 97 -1.33 6.18 -19.97
N GLY A 98 -2.60 6.41 -19.66
CA GLY A 98 -3.73 5.71 -20.26
C GLY A 98 -3.83 4.23 -19.86
N LEU A 99 -3.26 3.86 -18.72
CA LEU A 99 -3.35 2.52 -18.14
C LEU A 99 -4.58 2.43 -17.22
N ASP A 100 -5.08 1.21 -17.00
CA ASP A 100 -6.17 0.97 -16.08
C ASP A 100 -5.67 1.01 -14.62
N VAL A 101 -6.17 1.99 -13.85
CA VAL A 101 -5.79 2.25 -12.46
C VAL A 101 -6.28 1.20 -11.47
N ASN A 102 -7.17 0.31 -11.91
CA ASN A 102 -7.73 -0.79 -11.12
C ASN A 102 -7.20 -2.15 -11.57
N ARG A 103 -6.23 -2.20 -12.48
CA ARG A 103 -5.60 -3.45 -12.91
C ARG A 103 -4.16 -3.46 -12.44
N TRP A 104 -3.71 -4.62 -11.97
CA TRP A 104 -2.32 -4.76 -11.52
C TRP A 104 -1.42 -5.14 -12.70
N ALA A 105 -1.63 -6.35 -13.22
CA ALA A 105 -0.78 -6.95 -14.26
C ALA A 105 -0.80 -6.13 -15.56
N GLY A 106 0.37 -5.68 -16.02
CA GLY A 106 0.50 -4.87 -17.24
C GLY A 106 -0.03 -3.43 -17.14
N HIS A 107 -0.43 -2.97 -15.96
CA HIS A 107 -0.96 -1.63 -15.74
C HIS A 107 -0.25 -0.94 -14.57
N VAL A 108 -0.83 -0.88 -13.37
CA VAL A 108 -0.24 -0.13 -12.24
C VAL A 108 1.17 -0.62 -11.89
N GLU A 109 1.42 -1.93 -11.95
CA GLU A 109 2.75 -2.49 -11.64
C GLU A 109 3.88 -1.95 -12.54
N THR A 110 3.54 -1.56 -13.78
CA THR A 110 4.52 -1.12 -14.79
C THR A 110 5.08 0.26 -14.51
N VAL A 111 4.33 1.10 -13.77
CA VAL A 111 4.74 2.47 -13.46
C VAL A 111 5.42 2.60 -12.11
N LEU A 112 5.34 1.59 -11.24
CA LEU A 112 6.00 1.59 -9.93
C LEU A 112 7.49 1.97 -10.03
N PRO A 113 8.32 1.31 -10.89
CA PRO A 113 9.73 1.66 -11.03
C PRO A 113 9.99 3.11 -11.44
N LEU A 114 9.04 3.75 -12.13
CA LEU A 114 9.18 5.13 -12.62
C LEU A 114 9.10 6.16 -11.48
N LEU A 115 8.59 5.78 -10.31
CA LEU A 115 8.58 6.64 -9.11
C LEU A 115 9.98 6.82 -8.50
N GLU A 116 10.99 6.08 -8.98
CA GLU A 116 12.39 6.25 -8.59
C GLU A 116 13.08 7.37 -9.40
N ASP A 117 12.52 7.76 -10.53
CA ASP A 117 13.04 8.85 -11.35
C ASP A 117 12.70 10.21 -10.71
N GLU A 118 13.72 10.99 -10.36
CA GLU A 118 13.55 12.28 -9.67
C GLU A 118 12.71 13.29 -10.45
N SER A 119 12.79 13.28 -11.78
CA SER A 119 12.05 14.20 -12.64
C SER A 119 10.55 13.89 -12.65
N ILE A 120 10.19 12.61 -12.59
CA ILE A 120 8.81 12.15 -12.45
C ILE A 120 8.33 12.39 -11.02
N ALA A 121 9.11 11.95 -10.04
CA ALA A 121 8.82 12.05 -8.62
C ALA A 121 8.53 13.47 -8.15
N ALA A 122 9.21 14.48 -8.71
CA ALA A 122 8.99 15.89 -8.39
C ALA A 122 7.56 16.38 -8.67
N GLY A 123 6.83 15.72 -9.59
CA GLY A 123 5.45 16.02 -9.91
C GLY A 123 4.41 15.30 -9.04
N LEU A 124 4.83 14.31 -8.26
CA LEU A 124 3.95 13.46 -7.45
C LEU A 124 3.73 14.05 -6.06
N ARG A 125 2.58 13.74 -5.45
CA ARG A 125 2.18 14.34 -4.16
C ARG A 125 3.06 13.86 -3.01
N HIS A 126 3.46 12.59 -3.01
CA HIS A 126 4.26 11.99 -1.96
C HIS A 126 5.74 11.85 -2.36
N GLY A 127 6.10 12.26 -3.57
CA GLY A 127 7.47 12.25 -4.06
C GLY A 127 7.98 10.87 -4.47
N GLY A 128 9.30 10.75 -4.53
CA GLY A 128 9.96 9.55 -5.05
C GLY A 128 9.90 8.37 -4.08
N ALA A 129 9.78 7.17 -4.62
CA ALA A 129 9.69 5.95 -3.83
C ALA A 129 10.30 4.75 -4.56
N ARG A 130 10.74 3.74 -3.80
CA ARG A 130 11.44 2.55 -4.30
C ARG A 130 10.51 1.52 -4.95
N GLY A 131 9.92 1.87 -6.09
CA GLY A 131 8.94 1.03 -6.76
C GLY A 131 9.45 -0.35 -7.19
N ASN A 132 10.73 -0.48 -7.55
CA ASN A 132 11.33 -1.78 -7.88
C ASN A 132 11.35 -2.75 -6.69
N VAL A 133 11.54 -2.22 -5.47
CA VAL A 133 11.53 -3.02 -4.25
C VAL A 133 10.13 -3.55 -3.99
N THR A 134 9.11 -2.71 -4.14
CA THR A 134 7.71 -3.12 -3.98
C THR A 134 7.28 -4.11 -5.05
N LEU A 135 7.62 -3.89 -6.32
CA LEU A 135 7.28 -4.80 -7.39
C LEU A 135 7.83 -6.21 -7.12
N ARG A 136 9.09 -6.31 -6.68
CA ARG A 136 9.71 -7.58 -6.27
C ARG A 136 9.01 -8.20 -5.06
N TYR A 137 8.65 -7.40 -4.06
CA TYR A 137 7.93 -7.89 -2.88
C TYR A 137 6.58 -8.50 -3.26
N VAL A 138 5.76 -7.78 -4.02
CA VAL A 138 4.43 -8.23 -4.47
C VAL A 138 4.57 -9.51 -5.30
N THR A 139 5.49 -9.53 -6.27
CA THR A 139 5.76 -10.70 -7.12
C THR A 139 6.13 -11.92 -6.28
N HIS A 140 7.02 -11.75 -5.30
CA HIS A 140 7.45 -12.83 -4.43
C HIS A 140 6.30 -13.38 -3.57
N VAL A 141 5.57 -12.51 -2.86
CA VAL A 141 4.49 -12.93 -1.96
C VAL A 141 3.36 -13.59 -2.73
N LEU A 142 2.96 -13.04 -3.89
CA LEU A 142 1.93 -13.66 -4.74
C LEU A 142 2.39 -15.01 -5.30
N GLY A 143 3.66 -15.14 -5.68
CA GLY A 143 4.24 -16.41 -6.12
C GLY A 143 4.17 -17.49 -5.04
N VAL A 144 4.54 -17.13 -3.80
CA VAL A 144 4.42 -18.02 -2.65
C VAL A 144 2.96 -18.37 -2.36
N TYR A 145 2.07 -17.38 -2.33
CA TYR A 145 0.63 -17.57 -2.12
C TYR A 145 0.01 -18.54 -3.13
N ARG A 146 0.32 -18.36 -4.42
CA ARG A 146 -0.11 -19.27 -5.49
C ARG A 146 0.39 -20.69 -5.25
N SER A 147 1.66 -20.84 -4.84
CA SER A 147 2.23 -22.16 -4.58
C SER A 147 1.53 -22.94 -3.44
N PHE A 148 0.94 -22.24 -2.46
CA PHE A 148 0.12 -22.87 -1.42
C PHE A 148 -1.31 -23.10 -1.90
N SER A 149 -1.90 -22.12 -2.58
CA SER A 149 -3.25 -22.21 -3.12
C SER A 149 -3.39 -23.36 -4.13
N ASP A 150 -2.38 -23.58 -4.97
CA ASP A 150 -2.35 -24.67 -5.95
C ASP A 150 -2.20 -26.04 -5.27
N LYS A 151 -1.40 -26.12 -4.19
CA LYS A 151 -1.25 -27.37 -3.41
C LYS A 151 -2.52 -27.71 -2.63
N ASP A 152 -3.18 -26.71 -2.08
CA ASP A 152 -4.48 -26.87 -1.40
C ASP A 152 -5.59 -27.18 -2.42
N ALA A 153 -5.51 -26.66 -3.65
CA ALA A 153 -6.39 -27.03 -4.76
C ALA A 153 -6.19 -28.49 -5.18
N ILE A 154 -4.95 -29.00 -5.21
CA ILE A 154 -4.66 -30.42 -5.47
C ILE A 154 -5.13 -31.28 -4.28
N ALA A 155 -4.89 -30.86 -3.04
CA ALA A 155 -5.31 -31.60 -1.85
C ALA A 155 -6.84 -31.67 -1.70
N SER A 156 -7.57 -30.61 -2.10
CA SER A 156 -9.03 -30.58 -2.12
C SER A 156 -9.64 -31.27 -3.35
N ALA A 157 -8.95 -31.31 -4.49
CA ALA A 157 -9.37 -32.07 -5.67
C ALA A 157 -9.08 -33.58 -5.59
N ALA A 158 -8.17 -34.01 -4.71
CA ALA A 158 -7.74 -35.41 -4.56
C ALA A 158 -8.64 -36.29 -3.68
N LEU A 159 -9.86 -35.87 -3.32
CA LEU A 159 -10.84 -36.74 -2.66
C LEU A 159 -12.02 -37.10 -3.56
N PRO A 160 -11.89 -38.19 -4.32
CA PRO A 160 -12.96 -39.16 -4.42
C PRO A 160 -12.42 -40.53 -4.01
N ILE A 161 -12.58 -40.87 -2.73
CA ILE A 161 -12.70 -42.28 -2.34
C ILE A 161 -14.00 -42.45 -1.55
N SER A 162 -15.04 -42.82 -2.29
CA SER A 162 -16.27 -43.40 -1.76
C SER A 162 -16.03 -44.84 -1.31
N GLY A 163 -16.74 -45.26 -0.26
CA GLY A 163 -16.96 -46.67 0.12
C GLY A 163 -15.82 -47.25 0.96
N SER A 164 -16.08 -47.89 2.10
CA SER A 164 -17.25 -48.69 2.51
C SER A 164 -17.54 -48.58 4.00
#